data_AF-A0A1Q8G4D5-F1
#
_entry.id   AF-A0A1Q8G4D5-F1
#
_cell.length_a   1.000
_cell.length_b   1.000
_cell.length_c   1.000
_cell.angle_alpha   90.00
_cell.angle_beta   90.00
_cell.angle_gamma   90.00
#
_symmetry.space_group_name_H-M   'P 1'
#
loop_
_entity.id
_entity.type
_entity.pdbx_description
1 polymer ?
#
loop_
_entity_poly.entity_id
_entity_poly.type
_entity_poly.pdbx_seq_one_letter_code
_entity_poly.pdbx_strand_id
1 'polypeptide(L)'
;MSKASSDLLERTGQVMKKIVNPQTPNSYQREQRALFEQPYIDPLTEYLAEYRDDPSRASVLHNVERERDLRCEAIADEYANEPATNAMLQRYQAGYRYSCPGEVAAFAERVKRQPSTPEPEPRAEPESATVDVADESGVSDQALSDCYLLMAIRNYSEAREACQGPADNGDVRAQSNMAIIFHAFEDYASARVWAEKAAPASGEAAFLLGQMYATGRGVGQDMDQAVYWYTEAAKRGHKQAQAALDRHLEDLPAGDT
;
A
#
# COMPACT_ATOMS: atom_id res chain seq x y z
N MET A 1 1.26 0.38 -34.36
CA MET A 1 2.16 -0.76 -34.06
C MET A 1 1.28 -1.98 -33.77
N SER A 2 1.64 -3.13 -34.35
CA SER A 2 0.71 -4.22 -34.71
C SER A 2 0.25 -5.10 -33.54
N LYS A 3 -1.00 -5.58 -33.64
CA LYS A 3 -1.70 -6.58 -32.81
C LYS A 3 -0.85 -7.85 -32.51
N ALA A 4 0.14 -8.14 -33.36
CA ALA A 4 1.09 -9.24 -33.20
C ALA A 4 2.05 -9.09 -31.98
N SER A 5 2.29 -7.87 -31.50
CA SER A 5 3.14 -7.62 -30.33
C SER A 5 2.42 -7.91 -29.00
N SER A 6 1.08 -7.83 -29.01
CA SER A 6 0.21 -8.14 -27.87
C SER A 6 0.13 -9.66 -27.65
N ASP A 7 -0.05 -10.43 -28.73
CA ASP A 7 -0.10 -11.90 -28.68
C ASP A 7 1.22 -12.54 -28.23
N LEU A 8 2.35 -11.89 -28.51
CA LEU A 8 3.68 -12.39 -28.11
C LEU A 8 3.95 -12.16 -26.61
N LEU A 9 3.40 -11.09 -26.03
CA LEU A 9 3.47 -10.79 -24.60
C LEU A 9 2.52 -11.67 -23.77
N GLU A 10 1.32 -11.96 -24.29
CA GLU A 10 0.40 -12.92 -23.63
C GLU A 10 0.95 -14.35 -23.64
N ARG A 11 1.56 -14.79 -24.75
CA ARG A 11 2.17 -16.14 -24.84
C ARG A 11 3.42 -16.28 -23.99
N THR A 12 4.25 -15.23 -23.87
CA THR A 12 5.44 -15.29 -23.00
C THR A 12 5.07 -15.22 -21.51
N GLY A 13 4.02 -14.48 -21.14
CA GLY A 13 3.46 -14.48 -19.77
C GLY A 13 2.88 -15.84 -19.35
N GLN A 14 2.23 -16.57 -20.26
CA GLN A 14 1.73 -17.94 -20.00
C GLN A 14 2.83 -19.00 -19.92
N VAL A 15 3.96 -18.81 -20.63
CA VAL A 15 5.08 -19.75 -20.63
C VAL A 15 5.94 -19.61 -19.36
N MET A 16 6.09 -18.40 -18.81
CA MET A 16 6.80 -18.15 -17.54
C MET A 16 6.04 -18.71 -16.32
N LYS A 17 4.70 -18.79 -16.36
CA LYS A 17 3.89 -19.51 -15.35
C LYS A 17 4.11 -21.03 -15.34
N LYS A 18 4.86 -21.61 -16.30
CA LYS A 18 5.07 -23.05 -16.45
C LYS A 18 6.48 -23.58 -16.08
N ILE A 19 7.40 -22.75 -15.59
CA ILE A 19 8.80 -23.19 -15.33
C ILE A 19 9.16 -23.30 -13.84
N VAL A 20 8.31 -22.83 -12.93
CA VAL A 20 8.36 -23.20 -11.50
C VAL A 20 7.09 -23.96 -11.19
N ASN A 21 7.18 -25.20 -10.71
CA ASN A 21 5.99 -25.95 -10.30
C ASN A 21 5.35 -25.21 -9.10
N PRO A 22 4.22 -24.48 -9.25
CA PRO A 22 3.78 -23.49 -8.25
C PRO A 22 3.10 -24.10 -7.02
N GLN A 23 3.11 -25.43 -6.91
CA GLN A 23 2.18 -26.20 -6.09
C GLN A 23 2.93 -27.16 -5.16
N THR A 24 3.74 -26.62 -4.25
CA THR A 24 4.32 -27.43 -3.16
C THR A 24 4.03 -26.77 -1.82
N PRO A 25 3.82 -27.52 -0.72
CA PRO A 25 3.57 -26.92 0.60
C PRO A 25 4.61 -25.87 1.03
N ASN A 26 5.86 -25.99 0.54
CA ASN A 26 6.95 -25.04 0.78
C ASN A 26 6.83 -23.72 -0.01
N SER A 27 6.05 -23.64 -1.10
CA SER A 27 5.76 -22.35 -1.75
C SER A 27 4.72 -21.55 -0.96
N TYR A 28 3.62 -22.19 -0.55
CA TYR A 28 2.56 -21.49 0.19
C TYR A 28 3.03 -20.97 1.55
N GLN A 29 3.90 -21.70 2.25
CA GLN A 29 4.45 -21.21 3.51
C GLN A 29 5.39 -20.01 3.33
N ARG A 30 6.07 -19.88 2.18
CA ARG A 30 6.87 -18.68 1.88
C ARG A 30 5.99 -17.47 1.61
N GLU A 31 4.93 -17.65 0.84
CA GLU A 31 3.89 -16.61 0.64
C GLU A 31 3.30 -16.16 1.98
N GLN A 32 2.89 -17.12 2.83
CA GLN A 32 2.37 -16.82 4.16
C GLN A 32 3.36 -16.01 5.01
N ARG A 33 4.64 -16.39 4.99
CA ARG A 33 5.67 -15.68 5.77
C ARG A 33 5.81 -14.23 5.29
N ALA A 34 5.84 -14.01 3.97
CA ALA A 34 5.93 -12.68 3.40
C ALA A 34 4.70 -11.82 3.77
N LEU A 35 3.50 -12.40 3.71
CA LEU A 35 2.26 -11.76 4.16
C LEU A 35 2.28 -11.37 5.65
N PHE A 36 2.98 -12.13 6.49
CA PHE A 36 3.01 -11.88 7.94
C PHE A 36 4.12 -10.90 8.34
N GLU A 37 5.22 -10.86 7.59
CA GLU A 37 6.34 -9.92 7.81
C GLU A 37 5.94 -8.45 7.62
N GLN A 38 4.90 -8.20 6.84
CA GLN A 38 4.33 -6.86 6.67
C GLN A 38 3.30 -6.53 7.76
N PRO A 39 3.06 -5.24 8.08
CA PRO A 39 2.14 -4.85 9.15
C PRO A 39 0.74 -4.46 8.62
N TYR A 40 0.38 -4.86 7.40
CA TYR A 40 -0.84 -4.44 6.69
C TYR A 40 -1.95 -5.50 6.77
N ILE A 41 -3.22 -5.09 6.74
CA ILE A 41 -4.38 -6.00 6.76
C ILE A 41 -4.88 -6.29 5.34
N ASP A 42 -4.92 -5.27 4.47
CA ASP A 42 -5.45 -5.40 3.10
C ASP A 42 -4.85 -6.55 2.28
N PRO A 43 -3.54 -6.79 2.27
CA PRO A 43 -3.01 -7.90 1.49
C PRO A 43 -3.41 -9.27 2.06
N LEU A 44 -3.70 -9.38 3.36
CA LEU A 44 -4.26 -10.61 3.94
C LEU A 44 -5.69 -10.84 3.41
N THR A 45 -6.49 -9.77 3.37
CA THR A 45 -7.85 -9.79 2.83
C THR A 45 -7.87 -10.15 1.35
N GLU A 46 -6.99 -9.55 0.54
CA GLU A 46 -6.86 -9.87 -0.89
C GLU A 46 -6.41 -11.32 -1.11
N TYR A 47 -5.43 -11.81 -0.35
CA TYR A 47 -4.97 -13.19 -0.46
C TYR A 47 -6.10 -14.20 -0.15
N LEU A 48 -6.89 -13.93 0.88
CA LEU A 48 -8.05 -14.77 1.20
C LEU A 48 -9.10 -14.72 0.10
N ALA A 49 -9.35 -13.55 -0.49
CA ALA A 49 -10.31 -13.38 -1.58
C ALA A 49 -9.86 -14.07 -2.89
N GLU A 50 -8.57 -14.02 -3.21
CA GLU A 50 -8.01 -14.64 -4.41
C GLU A 50 -8.03 -16.17 -4.34
N TYR A 51 -7.68 -16.73 -3.18
CA TYR A 51 -7.45 -18.17 -3.01
C TYR A 51 -8.55 -18.92 -2.25
N ARG A 52 -9.67 -18.27 -1.90
CA ARG A 52 -10.80 -18.83 -1.12
C ARG A 52 -11.26 -20.23 -1.53
N ASP A 53 -11.23 -20.53 -2.83
CA ASP A 53 -11.78 -21.76 -3.39
C ASP A 53 -10.67 -22.80 -3.70
N ASP A 54 -9.42 -22.57 -3.25
CA ASP A 54 -8.28 -23.47 -3.43
C ASP A 54 -8.08 -24.41 -2.20
N PRO A 55 -8.54 -25.68 -2.27
CA PRO A 55 -8.42 -26.61 -1.15
C PRO A 55 -6.98 -26.99 -0.83
N SER A 56 -6.05 -26.83 -1.78
CA SER A 56 -4.63 -27.12 -1.53
C SER A 56 -3.99 -26.12 -0.55
N ARG A 57 -4.60 -24.93 -0.39
CA ARG A 57 -4.15 -23.84 0.46
C ARG A 57 -4.89 -23.77 1.79
N ALA A 58 -5.81 -24.69 2.08
CA ALA A 58 -6.71 -24.61 3.25
C ALA A 58 -5.99 -24.28 4.58
N SER A 59 -4.84 -24.91 4.85
CA SER A 59 -4.06 -24.62 6.06
C SER A 59 -3.47 -23.21 6.08
N VAL A 60 -3.01 -22.70 4.93
CA VAL A 60 -2.43 -21.36 4.84
C VAL A 60 -3.53 -20.31 4.91
N LEU A 61 -4.65 -20.52 4.22
CA LEU A 61 -5.82 -19.62 4.27
C LEU A 61 -6.33 -19.47 5.71
N HIS A 62 -6.43 -20.58 6.44
CA HIS A 62 -6.82 -20.56 7.85
C HIS A 62 -5.86 -19.73 8.72
N ASN A 63 -4.55 -19.81 8.48
CA ASN A 63 -3.58 -19.01 9.21
C ASN A 63 -3.67 -17.52 8.84
N VAL A 64 -3.82 -17.22 7.54
CA VAL A 64 -3.94 -15.85 7.04
C VAL A 64 -5.22 -15.18 7.54
N GLU A 65 -6.34 -15.91 7.58
CA GLU A 65 -7.59 -15.44 8.17
C GLU A 65 -7.42 -15.09 9.64
N ARG A 66 -6.79 -15.98 10.42
CA ARG A 66 -6.50 -15.71 11.84
C ARG A 66 -5.65 -14.47 12.03
N GLU A 67 -4.60 -14.30 11.24
CA GLU A 67 -3.73 -13.13 11.33
C GLU A 67 -4.48 -11.84 10.93
N ARG A 68 -5.33 -11.88 9.89
CA ARG A 68 -6.19 -10.76 9.50
C ARG A 68 -7.10 -10.38 10.66
N ASP A 69 -7.79 -11.36 11.24
CA ASP A 69 -8.75 -11.15 12.31
C ASP A 69 -8.08 -10.60 13.57
N LEU A 70 -6.90 -11.11 13.95
CA LEU A 70 -6.08 -10.56 15.04
C LEU A 70 -5.70 -9.09 14.83
N ARG A 71 -5.31 -8.72 13.60
CA ARG A 71 -4.99 -7.32 13.28
C ARG A 71 -6.23 -6.45 13.28
N CYS A 72 -7.37 -6.97 12.80
CA CYS A 72 -8.64 -6.26 12.85
C CYS A 72 -9.11 -6.03 14.29
N GLU A 73 -8.96 -7.01 15.18
CA GLU A 73 -9.28 -6.90 16.60
C GLU A 73 -8.41 -5.83 17.28
N ALA A 74 -7.10 -5.80 17.00
CA ALA A 74 -6.22 -4.76 17.52
C ALA A 74 -6.68 -3.34 17.12
N ILE A 75 -7.12 -3.16 15.87
CA ILE A 75 -7.72 -1.89 15.41
C ILE A 75 -9.06 -1.63 16.11
N ALA A 76 -9.90 -2.65 16.29
CA ALA A 76 -11.17 -2.51 16.98
C ALA A 76 -11.00 -2.06 18.43
N ASP A 77 -9.98 -2.55 19.13
CA ASP A 77 -9.62 -2.11 20.48
C ASP A 77 -9.23 -0.63 20.52
N GLU A 78 -8.51 -0.12 19.51
CA GLU A 78 -8.22 1.32 19.41
C GLU A 78 -9.52 2.12 19.28
N TYR A 79 -10.39 1.74 18.35
CA TYR A 79 -11.68 2.40 18.15
C TYR A 79 -12.66 2.17 19.31
N ALA A 80 -12.50 1.13 20.12
CA ALA A 80 -13.32 0.90 21.32
C ALA A 80 -13.19 2.05 22.33
N ASN A 81 -12.02 2.68 22.39
CA ASN A 81 -11.70 3.77 23.31
C ASN A 81 -12.11 5.16 22.78
N GLU A 82 -12.63 5.24 21.55
CA GLU A 82 -13.02 6.49 20.89
C GLU A 82 -14.52 6.78 21.04
N PRO A 83 -14.97 8.05 20.98
CA PRO A 83 -16.39 8.37 21.03
C PRO A 83 -17.12 7.82 19.80
N ALA A 84 -18.30 7.23 19.99
CA ALA A 84 -19.08 6.63 18.92
C ALA A 84 -19.86 7.68 18.11
N THR A 85 -19.13 8.51 17.36
CA THR A 85 -19.70 9.55 16.49
C THR A 85 -19.76 9.09 15.02
N ASN A 86 -20.60 9.75 14.22
CA ASN A 86 -20.64 9.53 12.76
C ASN A 86 -19.28 9.84 12.11
N ALA A 87 -18.56 10.87 12.58
CA ALA A 87 -17.23 11.20 12.09
C ALA A 87 -16.21 10.07 12.35
N MET A 88 -16.23 9.47 13.55
CA MET A 88 -15.39 8.31 13.85
C MET A 88 -15.77 7.09 13.04
N LEU A 89 -17.07 6.84 12.83
CA LEU A 89 -17.54 5.77 11.97
C LEU A 89 -17.08 5.96 10.52
N GLN A 90 -17.16 7.18 9.98
CA GLN A 90 -16.65 7.48 8.64
C GLN A 90 -15.16 7.21 8.53
N ARG A 91 -14.36 7.61 9.53
CA ARG A 91 -12.93 7.31 9.57
C ARG A 91 -12.66 5.81 9.65
N TYR A 92 -13.41 5.08 10.46
CA TYR A 92 -13.27 3.63 10.58
C TYR A 92 -13.62 2.93 9.27
N GLN A 93 -14.73 3.34 8.63
CA GLN A 93 -15.14 2.83 7.32
C GLN A 93 -14.08 3.11 6.26
N ALA A 94 -13.56 4.34 6.19
CA ALA A 94 -12.54 4.73 5.24
C ALA A 94 -11.22 3.95 5.42
N GLY A 95 -10.89 3.50 6.63
CA GLY A 95 -9.65 2.74 6.87
C GLY A 95 -9.80 1.23 6.67
N TYR A 96 -10.96 0.68 7.06
CA TYR A 96 -11.03 -0.74 7.38
C TYR A 96 -12.30 -1.44 6.91
N ARG A 97 -13.18 -0.77 6.13
CA ARG A 97 -14.41 -1.39 5.62
C ARG A 97 -14.14 -2.62 4.76
N TYR A 98 -13.08 -2.60 3.95
CA TYR A 98 -12.71 -3.74 3.11
C TYR A 98 -12.16 -4.90 3.94
N SER A 99 -11.21 -4.59 4.83
CA SER A 99 -10.43 -5.62 5.54
C SER A 99 -11.04 -6.12 6.84
N CYS A 100 -11.78 -5.26 7.54
CA CYS A 100 -12.40 -5.56 8.84
C CYS A 100 -13.90 -5.23 8.83
N PRO A 101 -14.69 -5.74 7.86
CA PRO A 101 -16.10 -5.36 7.71
C PRO A 101 -16.95 -5.66 8.95
N GLY A 102 -16.63 -6.74 9.67
CA GLY A 102 -17.32 -7.12 10.91
C GLY A 102 -17.12 -6.09 12.03
N GLU A 103 -15.89 -5.67 12.27
CA GLU A 103 -15.54 -4.69 13.31
C GLU A 103 -16.13 -3.30 13.01
N VAL A 104 -16.06 -2.88 11.74
CA VAL A 104 -16.67 -1.63 11.28
C VAL A 104 -18.19 -1.66 11.48
N ALA A 105 -18.85 -2.79 11.20
CA ALA A 105 -20.28 -2.95 11.43
C ALA A 105 -20.62 -2.92 12.93
N ALA A 106 -19.81 -3.54 13.79
CA ALA A 106 -19.98 -3.50 15.24
C ALA A 106 -19.87 -2.07 15.79
N PHE A 107 -18.90 -1.29 15.31
CA PHE A 107 -18.79 0.13 15.64
C PHE A 107 -20.00 0.93 15.16
N ALA A 108 -20.50 0.67 13.95
CA ALA A 108 -21.69 1.32 13.42
C ALA A 108 -22.93 1.10 14.31
N GLU A 109 -23.10 -0.11 14.84
CA GLU A 109 -24.14 -0.42 15.82
C GLU A 109 -23.94 0.36 17.13
N ARG A 110 -22.70 0.60 17.56
CA ARG A 110 -22.40 1.44 18.72
C ARG A 110 -22.85 2.88 18.50
N VAL A 111 -22.59 3.45 17.32
CA VAL A 111 -23.03 4.80 16.94
C VAL A 111 -24.55 4.90 16.96
N LYS A 112 -25.26 3.93 16.36
CA LYS A 112 -26.73 3.90 16.33
C LYS A 112 -27.37 3.86 17.73
N ARG A 113 -26.70 3.24 18.70
CA ARG A 113 -27.18 3.11 20.09
C ARG A 113 -26.96 4.37 20.93
N GLN A 114 -26.11 5.30 20.49
CA GLN A 114 -25.96 6.55 21.22
C GLN A 114 -27.21 7.43 21.04
N PRO A 115 -27.72 8.04 22.12
CA PRO A 115 -28.79 9.02 21.99
C PRO A 115 -28.28 10.15 21.09
N SER A 116 -29.07 10.53 20.10
CA SER A 116 -28.75 11.61 19.17
C SER A 116 -28.53 12.91 19.96
N THR A 117 -27.29 13.23 20.27
CA THR A 117 -26.90 14.60 20.59
C THR A 117 -27.18 15.40 19.32
N PRO A 118 -27.95 16.50 19.36
CA PRO A 118 -28.18 17.29 18.16
C PRO A 118 -26.82 17.73 17.62
N GLU A 119 -26.50 17.29 16.42
CA GLU A 119 -25.37 17.80 15.66
C GLU A 119 -25.58 19.31 15.52
N PRO A 120 -24.61 20.17 15.89
CA PRO A 120 -24.75 21.60 15.67
C PRO A 120 -25.04 21.79 14.18
N GLU A 121 -26.17 22.45 13.87
CA GLU A 121 -26.60 22.70 12.50
C GLU A 121 -25.41 23.18 11.67
N PRO A 122 -25.17 22.60 10.47
CA PRO A 122 -24.12 23.08 9.60
C PRO A 122 -24.37 24.56 9.35
N ARG A 123 -23.42 25.39 9.82
CA ARG A 123 -23.44 26.82 9.56
C ARG A 123 -23.44 26.98 8.05
N ALA A 124 -24.50 27.59 7.51
CA ALA A 124 -24.66 27.81 6.07
C ALA A 124 -23.34 28.28 5.45
N GLU A 125 -22.73 27.41 4.65
CA GLU A 125 -21.66 27.82 3.76
C GLU A 125 -22.25 28.81 2.73
N PRO A 126 -21.56 29.90 2.40
CA PRO A 126 -22.00 30.76 1.32
C PRO A 126 -21.99 29.93 0.03
N GLU A 127 -23.12 29.92 -0.69
CA GLU A 127 -23.29 29.29 -2.00
C GLU A 127 -22.09 29.64 -2.88
N SER A 128 -21.23 28.65 -3.14
CA SER A 128 -20.16 28.79 -4.12
C SER A 128 -20.80 28.69 -5.51
N ALA A 129 -20.58 29.72 -6.31
CA ALA A 129 -21.03 29.77 -7.68
C ALA A 129 -20.48 28.57 -8.45
N THR A 130 -21.38 27.82 -9.07
CA THR A 130 -21.03 26.83 -10.09
C THR A 130 -20.29 27.54 -11.22
N VAL A 131 -18.99 27.30 -11.33
CA VAL A 131 -18.27 27.51 -12.58
C VAL A 131 -18.14 26.14 -13.22
N ASP A 132 -19.00 25.90 -14.21
CA ASP A 132 -18.78 24.83 -15.18
C ASP A 132 -17.48 25.10 -15.91
N VAL A 133 -16.42 24.39 -15.54
CA VAL A 133 -15.28 24.15 -16.43
C VAL A 133 -15.20 22.65 -16.62
N ALA A 134 -15.67 22.20 -17.77
CA ALA A 134 -15.26 20.92 -18.32
C ALA A 134 -13.75 21.00 -18.57
N ASP A 135 -12.96 20.56 -17.59
CA ASP A 135 -11.53 20.36 -17.76
C ASP A 135 -11.30 18.89 -18.14
N GLU A 136 -11.09 18.64 -19.43
CA GLU A 136 -10.68 17.34 -19.98
C GLU A 136 -9.23 16.93 -19.59
N SER A 137 -8.66 17.52 -18.53
CA SER A 137 -7.36 17.14 -17.97
C SER A 137 -7.24 17.18 -16.43
N GLY A 138 -8.36 17.36 -15.71
CA GLY A 138 -8.35 17.65 -14.27
C GLY A 138 -8.37 16.41 -13.35
N VAL A 139 -7.27 16.13 -12.66
CA VAL A 139 -7.35 15.37 -11.39
C VAL A 139 -8.10 16.24 -10.39
N SER A 140 -9.13 15.69 -9.74
CA SER A 140 -9.88 16.43 -8.72
C SER A 140 -9.02 16.62 -7.46
N ASP A 141 -9.10 17.80 -6.85
CA ASP A 141 -8.48 18.09 -5.53
C ASP A 141 -8.91 17.05 -4.48
N GLN A 142 -10.11 16.49 -4.65
CA GLN A 142 -10.64 15.40 -3.83
C GLN A 142 -9.83 14.11 -3.99
N ALA A 143 -9.52 13.67 -5.21
CA ALA A 143 -8.75 12.44 -5.44
C ALA A 143 -7.34 12.52 -4.83
N LEU A 144 -6.71 13.70 -4.91
CA LEU A 144 -5.42 13.95 -4.28
C LEU A 144 -5.51 13.87 -2.74
N SER A 145 -6.53 14.52 -2.17
CA SER A 145 -6.80 14.47 -0.73
C SER A 145 -7.07 13.03 -0.26
N ASP A 146 -7.90 12.30 -0.98
CA ASP A 146 -8.26 10.90 -0.69
C ASP A 146 -7.03 10.00 -0.75
N CYS A 147 -6.20 10.13 -1.79
CA CYS A 147 -4.93 9.42 -1.92
C CYS A 147 -4.07 9.57 -0.66
N TYR A 148 -3.90 10.79 -0.16
CA TYR A 148 -3.05 11.04 0.99
C TYR A 148 -3.68 10.57 2.31
N LEU A 149 -4.99 10.78 2.48
CA LEU A 149 -5.72 10.37 3.66
C LEU A 149 -5.75 8.84 3.81
N LEU A 150 -6.14 8.14 2.74
CA LEU A 150 -6.24 6.68 2.70
C LEU A 150 -4.86 6.02 2.93
N MET A 151 -3.80 6.62 2.39
CA MET A 151 -2.43 6.20 2.70
C MET A 151 -2.05 6.38 4.17
N ALA A 152 -2.41 7.50 4.78
CA ALA A 152 -2.09 7.78 6.18
C ALA A 152 -2.79 6.80 7.14
N ILE A 153 -3.99 6.32 6.78
CA ILE A 153 -4.72 5.30 7.54
C ILE A 153 -4.47 3.87 7.03
N ARG A 154 -3.53 3.69 6.09
CA ARG A 154 -3.08 2.41 5.53
C ARG A 154 -4.18 1.57 4.87
N ASN A 155 -5.21 2.23 4.31
CA ASN A 155 -6.15 1.58 3.38
C ASN A 155 -5.52 1.63 1.98
N TYR A 156 -4.68 0.64 1.68
CA TYR A 156 -3.92 0.60 0.44
C TYR A 156 -4.76 0.23 -0.76
N SER A 157 -5.86 -0.52 -0.57
CA SER A 157 -6.78 -0.84 -1.67
C SER A 157 -7.44 0.43 -2.21
N GLU A 158 -8.15 1.19 -1.36
CA GLU A 158 -8.82 2.42 -1.80
C GLU A 158 -7.80 3.53 -2.10
N ALA A 159 -6.68 3.60 -1.38
CA ALA A 159 -5.61 4.54 -1.71
C ALA A 159 -5.04 4.32 -3.11
N ARG A 160 -4.89 3.07 -3.56
CA ARG A 160 -4.39 2.77 -4.92
C ARG A 160 -5.27 3.42 -5.97
N GLU A 161 -6.58 3.29 -5.81
CA GLU A 161 -7.55 3.86 -6.74
C GLU A 161 -7.49 5.39 -6.72
N ALA A 162 -7.51 5.99 -5.52
CA ALA A 162 -7.45 7.44 -5.36
C ALA A 162 -6.12 8.05 -5.83
N CYS A 163 -5.00 7.38 -5.62
CA CYS A 163 -3.66 7.86 -5.98
C CYS A 163 -3.35 7.75 -7.48
N GLN A 164 -4.05 6.91 -8.24
CA GLN A 164 -3.73 6.64 -9.65
C GLN A 164 -3.73 7.92 -10.50
N GLY A 165 -4.85 8.66 -10.52
CA GLY A 165 -4.97 9.91 -11.28
C GLY A 165 -3.91 10.95 -10.89
N PRO A 166 -3.80 11.32 -9.60
CA PRO A 166 -2.74 12.20 -9.10
C PRO A 166 -1.32 11.77 -9.52
N ALA A 167 -1.01 10.48 -9.41
CA ALA A 167 0.32 9.95 -9.74
C ALA A 167 0.60 10.00 -11.26
N ASP A 168 -0.39 9.68 -12.09
CA ASP A 168 -0.33 9.81 -13.55
C ASP A 168 -0.11 11.27 -13.98
N ASN A 169 -0.70 12.22 -13.24
CA ASN A 169 -0.52 13.65 -13.45
C ASN A 169 0.77 14.24 -12.86
N GLY A 170 1.64 13.40 -12.30
CA GLY A 170 2.97 13.82 -11.87
C GLY A 170 3.08 14.25 -10.42
N ASP A 171 2.05 14.05 -9.59
CA ASP A 171 2.16 14.36 -8.17
C ASP A 171 3.16 13.41 -7.48
N VAL A 172 4.29 13.97 -7.04
CA VAL A 172 5.43 13.19 -6.52
C VAL A 172 5.05 12.37 -5.29
N ARG A 173 4.17 12.90 -4.43
CA ARG A 173 3.76 12.19 -3.22
C ARG A 173 2.81 11.05 -3.56
N ALA A 174 1.87 11.24 -4.47
CA ALA A 174 1.01 10.18 -4.99
C ALA A 174 1.82 9.10 -5.70
N GLN A 175 2.83 9.48 -6.51
CA GLN A 175 3.75 8.50 -7.11
C GLN A 175 4.53 7.71 -6.05
N SER A 176 5.01 8.38 -5.00
CA SER A 176 5.67 7.71 -3.87
C SER A 176 4.72 6.75 -3.16
N ASN A 177 3.47 7.17 -2.94
CA ASN A 177 2.43 6.35 -2.34
C ASN A 177 2.11 5.14 -3.21
N MET A 178 1.99 5.30 -4.53
CA MET A 178 1.80 4.19 -5.46
C MET A 178 2.95 3.19 -5.38
N ALA A 179 4.20 3.66 -5.30
CA ALA A 179 5.35 2.78 -5.12
C ALA A 179 5.25 1.95 -3.84
N ILE A 180 4.88 2.56 -2.71
CA ILE A 180 4.68 1.89 -1.42
C ILE A 180 3.54 0.88 -1.50
N ILE A 181 2.40 1.27 -2.08
CA ILE A 181 1.22 0.43 -2.23
C ILE A 181 1.57 -0.82 -3.05
N PHE A 182 2.14 -0.65 -4.25
CA PHE A 182 2.51 -1.78 -5.10
C PHE A 182 3.58 -2.66 -4.46
N HIS A 183 4.53 -2.08 -3.72
CA HIS A 183 5.50 -2.87 -2.97
C HIS A 183 4.82 -3.71 -1.87
N ALA A 184 3.82 -3.16 -1.17
CA ALA A 184 3.04 -3.88 -0.17
C ALA A 184 2.20 -5.02 -0.77
N PHE A 185 1.72 -4.86 -2.00
CA PHE A 185 1.05 -5.92 -2.76
C PHE A 185 2.00 -6.84 -3.54
N GLU A 186 3.31 -6.76 -3.29
CA GLU A 186 4.37 -7.53 -3.95
C GLU A 186 4.43 -7.41 -5.48
N ASP A 187 3.74 -6.42 -6.06
CA ASP A 187 3.94 -6.02 -7.45
C ASP A 187 5.18 -5.14 -7.54
N TYR A 188 6.34 -5.77 -7.36
CA TYR A 188 7.62 -5.08 -7.36
C TYR A 188 7.95 -4.46 -8.72
N ALA A 189 7.35 -4.94 -9.81
CA ALA A 189 7.53 -4.35 -11.13
C ALA A 189 6.88 -2.96 -11.19
N SER A 190 5.60 -2.85 -10.78
CA SER A 190 4.90 -1.57 -10.70
C SER A 190 5.50 -0.67 -9.62
N ALA A 191 5.87 -1.24 -8.47
CA ALA A 191 6.53 -0.49 -7.39
C ALA A 191 7.80 0.20 -7.86
N ARG A 192 8.66 -0.52 -8.61
CA ARG A 192 9.89 0.03 -9.18
C ARG A 192 9.60 1.19 -10.11
N VAL A 193 8.65 1.03 -11.02
CA VAL A 193 8.28 2.07 -12.01
C VAL A 193 7.84 3.35 -11.31
N TRP A 194 7.01 3.24 -10.27
CA TRP A 194 6.56 4.40 -9.51
C TRP A 194 7.67 4.99 -8.63
N ALA A 195 8.49 4.15 -8.01
CA ALA A 195 9.64 4.59 -7.22
C ALA A 195 10.64 5.37 -8.08
N GLU A 196 10.96 4.88 -9.28
CA GLU A 196 11.87 5.55 -10.23
C GLU A 196 11.36 6.94 -10.66
N LYS A 197 10.04 7.08 -10.84
CA LYS A 197 9.42 8.39 -11.15
C LYS A 197 9.55 9.38 -9.99
N ALA A 198 9.30 8.93 -8.77
CA ALA A 198 9.24 9.79 -7.59
C ALA A 198 10.60 10.06 -6.92
N ALA A 199 11.53 9.11 -6.97
CA ALA A 199 12.82 9.15 -6.26
C ALA A 199 13.66 10.41 -6.51
N PRO A 200 13.67 11.04 -7.70
CA PRO A 200 14.39 12.31 -7.90
C PRO A 200 13.91 13.44 -6.98
N ALA A 201 12.65 13.41 -6.53
CA ALA A 201 12.02 14.45 -5.71
C ALA A 201 11.53 13.96 -4.34
N SER A 202 11.56 12.65 -4.07
CA SER A 202 11.04 12.05 -2.84
C SER A 202 12.08 11.19 -2.13
N GLY A 203 12.42 11.56 -0.90
CA GLY A 203 13.32 10.76 -0.05
C GLY A 203 12.74 9.39 0.30
N GLU A 204 11.41 9.30 0.45
CA GLU A 204 10.70 8.04 0.71
C GLU A 204 10.81 7.08 -0.47
N ALA A 205 10.56 7.57 -1.70
CA ALA A 205 10.65 6.75 -2.90
C ALA A 205 12.10 6.36 -3.22
N ALA A 206 13.06 7.26 -3.01
CA ALA A 206 14.48 6.94 -3.13
C ALA A 206 14.89 5.87 -2.12
N PHE A 207 14.44 5.95 -0.86
CA PHE A 207 14.70 4.91 0.13
C PHE A 207 14.09 3.56 -0.27
N LEU A 208 12.85 3.55 -0.75
CA LEU A 208 12.20 2.33 -1.24
C LEU A 208 12.97 1.70 -2.41
N LEU A 209 13.40 2.51 -3.39
CA LEU A 209 14.19 2.03 -4.52
C LEU A 209 15.54 1.46 -4.05
N GLY A 210 16.18 2.09 -3.07
CA GLY A 210 17.37 1.56 -2.42
C GLY A 210 17.15 0.20 -1.74
N GLN A 211 16.02 0.03 -1.05
CA GLN A 211 15.65 -1.26 -0.45
C GLN A 211 15.42 -2.35 -1.50
N MET A 212 14.77 -2.00 -2.62
CA MET A 212 14.55 -2.92 -3.72
C MET A 212 15.87 -3.43 -4.31
N TYR A 213 16.84 -2.53 -4.53
CA TYR A 213 18.18 -2.92 -4.98
C TYR A 213 18.97 -3.72 -3.93
N ALA A 214 18.89 -3.36 -2.65
CA ALA A 214 19.59 -4.09 -1.58
C ALA A 214 19.09 -5.53 -1.43
N THR A 215 17.79 -5.74 -1.64
CA THR A 215 17.12 -7.03 -1.44
C THR A 215 16.90 -7.83 -2.73
N GLY A 216 17.07 -7.22 -3.90
CA GLY A 216 16.76 -7.82 -5.19
C GLY A 216 15.25 -8.01 -5.45
N ARG A 217 14.39 -7.20 -4.83
CA ARG A 217 12.92 -7.27 -5.02
C ARG A 217 12.52 -6.42 -6.23
N GLY A 218 12.08 -7.07 -7.31
CA GLY A 218 11.68 -6.41 -8.56
C GLY A 218 12.83 -5.87 -9.42
N VAL A 219 14.07 -5.98 -8.93
CA VAL A 219 15.32 -5.62 -9.60
C VAL A 219 16.38 -6.67 -9.29
N GLY A 220 17.47 -6.69 -10.07
CA GLY A 220 18.66 -7.44 -9.66
C GLY A 220 19.24 -6.84 -8.37
N GLN A 221 19.72 -7.69 -7.48
CA GLN A 221 20.38 -7.21 -6.26
C GLN A 221 21.66 -6.45 -6.64
N ASP A 222 21.77 -5.21 -6.17
CA ASP A 222 22.88 -4.31 -6.47
C ASP A 222 23.09 -3.37 -5.27
N MET A 223 24.13 -3.63 -4.49
CA MET A 223 24.42 -2.84 -3.29
C MET A 223 24.94 -1.44 -3.61
N ASP A 224 25.61 -1.25 -4.74
CA ASP A 224 26.11 0.07 -5.15
C ASP A 224 24.94 0.99 -5.50
N GLN A 225 23.95 0.47 -6.24
CA GLN A 225 22.69 1.18 -6.48
C GLN A 225 21.91 1.43 -5.19
N ALA A 226 21.87 0.46 -4.27
CA ALA A 226 21.22 0.64 -2.99
C ALA A 226 21.82 1.80 -2.20
N VAL A 227 23.15 1.84 -2.07
CA VAL A 227 23.89 2.92 -1.39
C VAL A 227 23.68 4.27 -2.07
N TYR A 228 23.66 4.30 -3.40
CA TYR A 228 23.35 5.52 -4.16
C TYR A 228 21.98 6.08 -3.77
N TRP A 229 20.93 5.26 -3.83
CA TRP A 229 19.57 5.71 -3.54
C TRP A 229 19.34 6.01 -2.06
N TYR A 230 19.96 5.26 -1.15
CA TYR A 230 19.97 5.60 0.27
C TYR A 230 20.65 6.93 0.54
N THR A 231 21.77 7.23 -0.15
CA THR A 231 22.46 8.52 -0.04
C THR A 231 21.56 9.66 -0.51
N GLU A 232 20.86 9.50 -1.64
CA GLU A 232 19.91 10.50 -2.12
C GLU A 232 18.72 10.71 -1.18
N ALA A 233 18.21 9.64 -0.57
CA ALA A 233 17.16 9.73 0.44
C ALA A 233 17.66 10.43 1.73
N ALA A 234 18.86 10.08 2.21
CA ALA A 234 19.47 10.66 3.41
C ALA A 234 19.76 12.16 3.24
N LYS A 235 20.23 12.60 2.05
CA LYS A 235 20.39 14.04 1.72
C LYS A 235 19.08 14.84 1.86
N ARG A 236 17.94 14.18 1.69
CA ARG A 236 16.58 14.76 1.87
C ARG A 236 16.04 14.56 3.28
N GLY A 237 16.87 14.09 4.23
CA GLY A 237 16.52 13.91 5.64
C GLY A 237 15.83 12.58 5.96
N HIS A 238 15.83 11.60 5.06
CA HIS A 238 15.19 10.31 5.30
C HIS A 238 15.96 9.49 6.35
N LYS A 239 15.43 9.42 7.57
CA LYS A 239 16.14 8.84 8.73
C LYS A 239 16.51 7.36 8.56
N GLN A 240 15.60 6.56 8.01
CA GLN A 240 15.89 5.13 7.80
C GLN A 240 16.94 4.91 6.71
N ALA A 241 17.07 5.85 5.76
CA ALA A 241 18.12 5.78 4.74
C ALA A 241 19.48 6.08 5.36
N GLN A 242 19.56 7.09 6.23
CA GLN A 242 20.77 7.37 7.01
C GLN A 242 21.18 6.15 7.84
N ALA A 243 20.25 5.54 8.58
CA ALA A 243 20.53 4.34 9.37
C ALA A 243 20.93 3.13 8.51
N ALA A 244 20.43 3.03 7.27
CA ALA A 244 20.86 1.98 6.34
C ALA A 244 22.30 2.20 5.85
N LEU A 245 22.69 3.45 5.60
CA LEU A 245 24.07 3.82 5.25
C LEU A 245 25.03 3.61 6.41
N ASP A 246 24.66 4.02 7.62
CA ASP A 246 25.50 3.87 8.81
C ASP A 246 25.83 2.40 9.05
N ARG A 247 24.83 1.51 8.99
CA ARG A 247 25.04 0.05 9.07
C ARG A 247 25.92 -0.48 7.95
N HIS A 248 25.72 -0.02 6.72
CA HIS A 248 26.55 -0.45 5.59
C HIS A 248 28.02 -0.06 5.78
N LEU A 249 28.30 1.14 6.32
CA LEU A 249 29.65 1.62 6.60
C LEU A 249 30.32 0.85 7.74
N GLU A 250 29.55 0.45 8.76
CA GLU A 250 30.04 -0.40 9.86
C GLU A 250 30.42 -1.81 9.40
N ASP A 251 29.74 -2.33 8.37
CA ASP A 251 29.99 -3.65 7.80
C ASP A 251 31.18 -3.67 6.81
N LEU A 252 31.68 -2.51 6.38
CA LEU A 252 32.87 -2.45 5.53
C LEU A 252 34.11 -2.80 6.37
N PRO A 253 34.94 -3.77 5.94
CA PRO A 253 36.19 -4.05 6.64
C PRO A 253 37.03 -2.78 6.65
N ALA A 254 37.50 -2.38 7.84
CA ALA A 254 38.41 -1.27 7.99
C ALA A 254 39.60 -1.51 7.07
N GLY A 255 39.67 -0.75 5.97
CA GLY A 255 40.71 -0.90 4.98
C GLY A 255 42.06 -0.61 5.62
N ASP A 256 42.97 -1.59 5.54
CA ASP A 256 44.39 -1.43 5.83
C ASP A 256 44.92 -0.17 5.11
N THR A 257 45.25 0.84 5.91
CA THR A 257 46.00 2.04 5.48
C THR A 257 47.46 1.70 5.20
#